data_AF-A0AAW0KTG8-F1
#
_entry.id   AF-A0AAW0KTG8-F1
#
_cell.length_a   1.000
_cell.length_b   1.000
_cell.length_c   1.000
_cell.angle_alpha   90.00
_cell.angle_beta   90.00
_cell.angle_gamma   90.00
#
_symmetry.space_group_name_H-M   'P 1'
#
loop_
_entity.id
_entity.type
_entity.pdbx_description
1 polymer ?
#
loop_
_entity_poly.entity_id
_entity_poly.type
_entity_poly.pdbx_seq_one_letter_code
_entity_poly.pdbx_strand_id
1 'polypeptide(L)'
;MGKKTKKPGKGKEKTVKKTAKAEEKRARRESKKLSPEDDIDAILEEAKKKEVHVEENVPAPSPRSNCSLNINPLKETELILYGGEFYNGNKVSS
;
A
#
# COMPACT_ATOMS: atom_id res chain seq x y z
N MET A 1 26.31 27.22 62.54
CA MET A 1 26.51 26.30 61.39
C MET A 1 25.14 26.00 60.79
N GLY A 2 24.68 26.58 59.67
CA GLY A 2 25.07 26.26 58.29
C GLY A 2 23.81 26.10 57.41
N LYS A 3 23.06 27.19 57.16
CA LYS A 3 21.90 27.17 56.23
C LYS A 3 22.41 27.18 54.78
N LYS A 4 22.41 26.02 54.11
CA LYS A 4 22.76 25.90 52.69
C LYS A 4 21.61 26.43 51.81
N THR A 5 21.85 27.58 51.20
CA THR A 5 21.00 28.21 50.18
C THR A 5 20.99 27.34 48.91
N LYS A 6 19.82 26.80 48.53
CA LYS A 6 19.63 26.12 47.24
C LYS A 6 19.46 27.18 46.14
N LYS A 7 20.45 27.30 45.25
CA LYS A 7 20.38 28.19 44.07
C LYS A 7 19.20 27.77 43.16
N PRO A 8 18.20 28.64 42.92
CA PRO A 8 17.12 28.39 41.97
C PRO A 8 17.65 28.67 40.56
N GLY A 9 17.72 27.66 39.69
CA GLY A 9 18.16 27.90 38.30
C GLY A 9 18.42 26.67 37.45
N LYS A 10 18.87 25.56 38.05
CA LYS A 10 19.21 24.33 37.29
C LYS A 10 18.03 23.57 36.70
N GLY A 11 16.78 23.91 37.07
CA GLY A 11 15.57 23.26 36.54
C GLY A 11 15.23 23.73 35.12
N LYS A 12 15.20 25.04 34.90
CA LYS A 12 14.85 25.64 33.60
C LYS A 12 15.83 25.20 32.50
N GLU A 13 17.12 25.22 32.79
CA GLU A 13 18.16 24.83 31.82
C GLU A 13 18.09 23.33 31.43
N LYS A 14 17.72 22.46 32.37
CA LYS A 14 17.50 21.03 32.11
C LYS A 14 16.23 20.78 31.29
N THR A 15 15.18 21.57 31.51
CA THR A 15 13.94 21.48 30.72
C THR A 15 14.20 21.89 29.28
N VAL A 16 14.90 23.00 29.03
CA VAL A 16 15.23 23.48 27.67
C VAL A 16 16.09 22.46 26.90
N LYS A 17 17.09 21.84 27.56
CA LYS A 17 17.91 20.78 26.93
C LYS A 17 17.10 19.51 26.62
N LYS A 18 16.05 19.21 27.40
CA LYS A 18 15.16 18.07 27.13
C LYS A 18 14.20 18.37 25.97
N THR A 19 13.64 19.58 25.88
CA THR A 19 12.80 19.97 24.75
C THR A 19 13.59 20.00 23.45
N ALA A 20 14.80 20.57 23.43
CA ALA A 20 15.64 20.59 22.23
C ALA A 20 15.99 19.18 21.72
N LYS A 21 16.33 18.24 22.62
CA LYS A 21 16.58 16.84 22.24
C LYS A 21 15.32 16.12 21.75
N ALA A 22 14.16 16.47 22.29
CA ALA A 22 12.89 15.90 21.85
C ALA A 22 12.51 16.40 20.44
N GLU A 23 12.72 17.69 20.18
CA GLU A 23 12.52 18.31 18.87
C GLU A 23 13.49 17.77 17.83
N GLU A 24 14.78 17.61 18.16
CA GLU A 24 15.77 17.00 17.25
C GLU A 24 15.41 15.54 16.91
N LYS A 25 14.97 14.76 17.91
CA LYS A 25 14.53 13.37 17.69
C LYS A 25 13.23 13.30 16.86
N ARG A 26 12.36 14.31 16.98
CA ARG A 26 11.15 14.44 16.17
C ARG A 26 11.47 14.85 14.73
N ALA A 27 12.35 15.83 14.54
CA ALA A 27 12.84 16.26 13.23
C ALA A 27 13.54 15.12 12.49
N ARG A 28 14.37 14.31 13.18
CA ARG A 28 14.99 13.11 12.57
C ARG A 28 13.99 12.02 12.19
N ARG A 29 12.84 11.94 12.88
CA ARG A 29 11.74 11.02 12.51
C ARG A 29 10.96 11.57 11.32
N GLU A 30 10.73 12.87 11.29
CA GLU A 30 10.03 13.55 10.18
C GLU A 30 10.88 13.58 8.91
N SER A 31 12.21 13.75 9.00
CA SER A 31 13.13 13.67 7.86
C SER A 31 13.34 12.24 7.33
N LYS A 32 12.94 11.23 8.10
CA LYS A 32 12.99 9.81 7.71
C LYS A 32 11.60 9.28 7.33
N LYS A 33 10.58 10.14 7.30
CA LYS A 33 9.33 9.80 6.63
C LYS A 33 9.65 9.74 5.15
N LEU A 34 9.67 8.51 4.65
CA LEU A 34 9.67 8.21 3.23
C LEU A 34 8.47 8.91 2.61
N SER A 35 8.61 9.34 1.35
CA SER A 35 7.48 9.88 0.61
C SER A 35 6.34 8.83 0.62
N PRO A 36 5.06 9.21 0.51
CA PRO A 36 3.96 8.23 0.45
C PRO A 36 4.14 7.17 -0.66
N GLU A 37 4.93 7.47 -1.68
CA GLU A 37 5.29 6.56 -2.78
C GLU A 37 6.43 5.60 -2.43
N ASP A 38 7.27 5.93 -1.44
CA ASP A 38 8.35 5.07 -0.94
C ASP A 38 7.98 4.34 0.36
N ASP A 39 6.79 4.63 0.91
CA ASP A 39 6.26 3.97 2.10
C ASP A 39 5.68 2.61 1.73
N ILE A 40 6.50 1.57 1.92
CA ILE A 40 6.16 0.17 1.62
C ILE A 40 4.85 -0.24 2.30
N ASP A 41 4.58 0.24 3.52
CA ASP A 41 3.36 -0.11 4.24
C ASP A 41 2.13 0.55 3.60
N ALA A 42 2.25 1.79 3.12
CA ALA A 42 1.17 2.50 2.42
C ALA A 42 0.84 1.84 1.07
N ILE A 43 1.87 1.44 0.31
CA ILE A 43 1.71 0.72 -0.97
C ILE A 43 1.07 -0.65 -0.75
N LEU A 44 1.42 -1.36 0.32
CA LEU A 44 0.84 -2.67 0.64
C LEU A 44 -0.66 -2.56 0.96
N GLU A 45 -1.05 -1.52 1.70
CA GLU A 45 -2.45 -1.26 2.03
C GLU A 45 -3.28 -0.81 0.81
N GLU A 46 -2.67 -0.09 -0.13
CA GLU A 46 -3.31 0.27 -1.40
C GLU A 46 -3.47 -0.94 -2.33
N ALA A 47 -2.46 -1.81 -2.39
CA ALA A 47 -2.51 -3.03 -3.20
C ALA A 47 -3.59 -4.02 -2.72
N LYS A 48 -3.81 -4.13 -1.41
CA LYS A 48 -4.90 -4.95 -0.83
C LYS A 48 -6.30 -4.44 -1.18
N LYS A 49 -6.44 -3.18 -1.59
CA LYS A 49 -7.73 -2.57 -1.99
C LYS A 49 -8.07 -2.73 -3.47
N LYS A 50 -7.24 -3.42 -4.25
CA LYS A 50 -7.64 -3.86 -5.60
C LYS A 50 -8.65 -5.00 -5.45
N GLU A 51 -9.86 -4.60 -5.10
CA GLU A 51 -11.04 -5.43 -4.99
C GLU A 51 -11.30 -6.04 -6.37
N VAL A 52 -11.26 -7.36 -6.44
CA VAL A 52 -11.51 -8.09 -7.68
C VAL A 52 -12.99 -7.91 -7.99
N HIS A 53 -13.31 -7.14 -9.03
CA HIS A 53 -14.68 -6.97 -9.49
C HIS A 53 -15.17 -8.29 -10.09
N VAL A 54 -16.18 -8.90 -9.47
CA VAL A 54 -16.80 -10.15 -9.91
C VAL A 54 -18.26 -9.87 -10.24
N GLU A 55 -18.64 -10.10 -11.48
CA GLU A 55 -20.04 -10.05 -11.92
C GLU A 55 -20.58 -11.47 -12.00
N GLU A 56 -21.72 -11.70 -11.34
CA GLU A 56 -22.41 -12.98 -11.40
C GLU A 56 -23.40 -13.01 -12.57
N ASN A 57 -23.60 -14.21 -13.15
CA ASN A 57 -24.59 -14.47 -14.20
C ASN A 57 -24.36 -13.68 -15.51
N VAL A 58 -23.10 -13.56 -15.92
CA VAL A 58 -22.72 -12.96 -17.22
C VAL A 58 -23.00 -13.93 -18.39
N PRO A 59 -23.30 -13.41 -19.60
CA PRO A 59 -23.45 -14.25 -20.78
C PRO A 59 -22.16 -15.01 -21.09
N ALA A 60 -22.31 -16.17 -21.74
CA ALA A 60 -21.17 -17.00 -22.14
C ALA A 60 -20.19 -16.20 -23.04
N PRO A 61 -18.88 -16.44 -22.92
CA PRO A 61 -17.88 -15.77 -23.75
C PRO A 61 -18.09 -16.10 -25.23
N SER A 62 -17.75 -15.16 -26.11
CA SER A 62 -17.81 -15.38 -27.56
C SER A 62 -16.88 -16.53 -27.99
N PRO A 63 -17.19 -17.27 -29.07
CA PRO A 63 -16.29 -18.28 -29.62
C PRO A 63 -14.93 -17.67 -29.92
N ARG A 64 -13.87 -18.15 -29.26
CA ARG A 64 -12.54 -17.54 -29.35
C ARG A 64 -11.44 -18.58 -29.44
N SER A 65 -10.35 -18.22 -30.09
CA SER A 65 -9.12 -19.01 -30.22
C SER A 65 -8.00 -18.43 -29.35
N ASN A 66 -6.90 -19.16 -29.17
CA ASN A 66 -5.71 -18.70 -28.43
C ASN A 66 -6.00 -18.24 -26.98
N CYS A 67 -7.03 -18.78 -26.34
CA CYS A 67 -7.31 -18.56 -24.93
C CYS A 67 -6.56 -19.55 -24.03
N SER A 68 -6.35 -19.18 -22.76
CA SER A 68 -5.83 -20.08 -21.73
C SER A 68 -6.94 -20.51 -20.78
N LEU A 69 -7.13 -21.82 -20.60
CA LEU A 69 -8.12 -22.38 -19.68
C LEU A 69 -7.39 -23.04 -18.50
N ASN A 70 -7.62 -22.53 -17.30
CA ASN A 70 -6.95 -22.98 -16.07
C ASN A 70 -7.96 -23.54 -15.07
N ILE A 71 -7.52 -24.52 -14.29
CA ILE A 71 -8.31 -25.07 -13.19
C ILE A 71 -8.24 -24.12 -12.00
N ASN A 72 -9.37 -23.86 -11.34
CA ASN A 72 -9.37 -23.10 -10.10
C ASN A 72 -8.93 -24.01 -8.93
N PRO A 73 -7.78 -23.76 -8.26
CA PRO A 73 -7.30 -24.61 -7.18
C PRO A 73 -8.16 -24.55 -5.91
N LEU A 74 -9.03 -23.53 -5.78
CA LEU A 74 -9.91 -23.36 -4.62
C LEU A 74 -11.28 -24.01 -4.82
N LYS A 75 -11.68 -24.26 -6.07
CA LYS A 75 -12.99 -24.79 -6.43
C LYS A 75 -12.89 -25.71 -7.64
N GLU A 76 -13.04 -27.01 -7.40
CA GLU A 76 -12.87 -28.05 -8.42
C GLU A 76 -13.91 -28.00 -9.56
N THR A 77 -15.05 -27.37 -9.32
CA THR A 77 -16.14 -27.24 -10.30
C THR A 77 -16.03 -25.98 -11.17
N GLU A 78 -14.94 -25.22 -11.05
CA GLU A 78 -14.74 -23.97 -11.79
C GLU A 78 -13.48 -24.02 -12.66
N LEU A 79 -13.59 -23.46 -13.85
CA LEU A 79 -12.47 -23.22 -14.75
C LEU A 79 -12.39 -21.73 -15.05
N ILE A 80 -11.16 -21.21 -15.14
CA ILE A 80 -10.88 -19.81 -15.41
C ILE A 80 -10.37 -19.67 -16.83
N LEU A 81 -11.10 -18.92 -17.65
CA LEU A 81 -10.75 -18.62 -19.04
C LEU A 81 -10.10 -17.24 -19.12
N TYR A 82 -8.85 -17.19 -19.57
CA TYR A 82 -8.12 -15.94 -19.79
C TYR A 82 -7.95 -15.65 -21.29
N GLY A 83 -8.25 -14.40 -21.65
CA GLY A 83 -7.95 -13.84 -22.97
C GLY A 83 -8.65 -14.57 -24.12
N GLY A 84 -7.96 -14.62 -25.26
CA GLY A 84 -8.41 -15.21 -26.51
C GLY A 84 -8.84 -14.18 -27.56
N GLU A 85 -8.81 -14.62 -28.81
CA GLU A 85 -9.07 -13.82 -30.00
C GLU A 85 -10.42 -14.21 -30.60
N PHE A 86 -11.22 -13.21 -30.96
CA PHE A 86 -12.49 -13.39 -31.64
C PHE A 86 -12.33 -13.02 -33.11
N TYR A 87 -12.62 -13.95 -34.02
CA TYR A 87 -12.67 -13.66 -35.44
C TYR A 87 -14.09 -13.25 -35.84
N ASN A 88 -14.26 -12.00 -36.25
CA ASN A 88 -15.55 -11.44 -36.65
C ASN A 88 -15.84 -11.54 -38.16
N GLY A 89 -14.96 -12.17 -38.95
CA GLY A 89 -15.16 -12.33 -40.40
C GLY A 89 -14.82 -11.09 -41.25
N ASN A 90 -14.60 -9.92 -40.64
CA ASN A 90 -14.40 -8.69 -41.39
C ASN A 90 -12.93 -8.52 -41.78
N LYS A 91 -12.67 -8.43 -43.08
CA LYS A 91 -11.36 -7.96 -43.57
C LYS A 91 -11.29 -6.46 -43.35
N VAL A 92 -10.26 -6.01 -42.64
CA VAL A 92 -9.91 -4.60 -42.60
C VAL A 92 -9.36 -4.25 -43.97
N SER A 93 -10.14 -3.56 -44.81
CA SER A 93 -9.64 -3.04 -46.08
C SER A 93 -8.56 -2.01 -45.77
N SER A 94 -7.33 -2.28 -46.20
CA SER A 94 -6.23 -1.32 -46.20
C SER A 94 -6.44 -0.27 -47.29
#